data_AF-A0A1E5H660-F1
#
_entry.id   AF-A0A1E5H660-F1
#
_cell.length_a   1.000
_cell.length_b   1.000
_cell.length_c   1.000
_cell.angle_alpha   90.00
_cell.angle_beta   90.00
_cell.angle_gamma   90.00
#
_symmetry.space_group_name_H-M   'P 1'
#
loop_
_entity.id
_entity.type
_entity.pdbx_description
1 polymer ?
#
loop_
_entity_poly.entity_id
_entity_poly.type
_entity_poly.pdbx_seq_one_letter_code
_entity_poly.pdbx_strand_id
1 'polypeptide(L)'
;MRMRNKKMNYSGFTLLEMLVVLLIISVLILLFVPNLSKHKDGVDQKGNEAIIKIIETQTELYVMEKNQTPTVEQLVKEQYISQEQYEKYQASKK
;
A
#
# COMPACT_ATOMS: atom_id res chain seq x y z
N MET A 1 60.03 32.52 23.91
CA MET A 1 58.82 32.84 23.14
C MET A 1 57.66 31.99 23.69
N ARG A 2 56.71 32.58 24.44
CA ARG A 2 55.62 31.82 25.09
C ARG A 2 54.47 31.64 24.09
N MET A 3 54.19 30.40 23.69
CA MET A 3 53.01 30.08 22.86
C MET A 3 51.74 30.13 23.72
N ARG A 4 50.80 31.00 23.36
CA ARG A 4 49.46 31.08 23.97
C ARG A 4 48.56 30.02 23.32
N ASN A 5 48.07 29.07 24.11
CA ASN A 5 47.06 28.10 23.68
C ASN A 5 45.72 28.81 23.39
N LYS A 6 45.31 28.82 22.12
CA LYS A 6 44.02 29.34 21.66
C LYS A 6 42.97 28.25 21.84
N LYS A 7 42.06 28.39 22.81
CA LYS A 7 40.88 27.51 22.93
C LYS A 7 39.94 27.80 21.76
N MET A 8 39.69 26.80 20.92
CA MET A 8 38.66 26.85 19.88
C MET A 8 37.30 26.63 20.54
N ASN A 9 36.47 27.68 20.59
CA ASN A 9 35.08 27.55 21.01
C ASN A 9 34.27 27.03 19.82
N TYR A 10 33.81 25.78 19.90
CA TYR A 10 32.81 25.26 18.98
C TYR A 10 31.43 25.67 19.49
N SER A 11 30.66 26.38 18.67
CA SER A 11 29.25 26.64 18.94
C SER A 11 28.50 25.30 18.83
N GLY A 12 28.13 24.72 19.97
CA GLY A 12 27.36 23.48 20.02
C GLY A 12 25.87 23.73 19.95
N PHE A 13 25.14 22.83 19.28
CA PHE A 13 23.68 22.77 19.33
C PHE A 13 23.21 22.61 20.79
N THR A 14 22.18 23.36 21.16
CA THR A 14 21.58 23.32 22.49
C THR A 14 20.57 22.18 22.60
N LEU A 15 20.34 21.69 23.82
CA LEU A 15 19.26 20.73 24.08
C LEU A 15 17.89 21.32 23.75
N LEU A 16 17.72 22.63 23.93
CA LEU A 16 16.48 23.34 23.64
C LEU A 16 16.16 23.28 22.14
N GLU A 17 17.15 23.46 21.27
CA GLU A 17 16.96 23.32 19.82
C GLU A 17 16.54 21.89 19.46
N MET A 18 17.14 20.87 20.07
CA MET A 18 16.74 19.48 19.82
C MET A 18 15.31 19.19 20.29
N LEU A 19 14.85 19.78 21.39
CA LEU A 19 13.47 19.63 21.86
C LEU A 19 12.46 20.22 20.87
N VAL A 20 12.74 21.42 20.34
CA VAL A 20 11.87 22.06 19.33
C VAL A 20 11.84 21.24 18.04
N VAL A 21 12.98 20.68 17.62
CA VAL A 21 13.06 19.82 16.43
C VAL A 21 12.20 18.54 16.61
N LEU A 22 12.30 17.87 17.76
CA LEU A 22 11.50 16.67 18.04
C LEU A 22 10.00 16.99 18.08
N LEU A 23 9.62 18.16 18.60
CA LEU A 23 8.23 18.63 18.59
C LEU A 23 7.70 18.80 17.17
N ILE A 24 8.47 19.43 16.28
CA ILE A 24 8.09 19.63 14.88
C ILE A 24 7.96 18.28 14.15
N ILE A 25 8.93 17.37 14.32
CA ILE A 25 8.88 16.04 13.69
C ILE A 25 7.66 15.24 14.15
N SER A 26 7.31 15.30 15.44
CA SER A 26 6.12 14.65 15.99
C SER A 26 4.82 15.10 15.30
N VAL A 27 4.65 16.42 15.11
CA VAL A 27 3.48 16.98 14.41
C VAL A 27 3.46 16.56 12.93
N LEU A 28 4.62 16.57 12.26
CA LEU A 28 4.71 16.12 10.86
C LEU A 28 4.31 14.64 10.72
N ILE A 29 4.79 13.74 11.59
CA ILE A 29 4.42 12.32 11.57
C ILE A 29 2.90 12.14 11.72
N LEU A 30 2.27 12.87 12.65
CA LEU A 30 0.81 12.80 12.84
C LEU A 30 0.01 13.24 11.62
N LEU A 31 0.52 14.17 10.79
CA LEU A 31 -0.12 14.57 9.54
C LEU A 31 0.17 13.59 8.39
N PHE A 32 1.38 13.03 8.33
CA PHE A 32 1.81 12.13 7.24
C PHE A 32 1.28 10.69 7.38
N VAL A 33 1.30 10.11 8.58
CA VAL A 33 0.84 8.74 8.85
C VAL A 33 -0.61 8.48 8.41
N PRO A 34 -1.61 9.31 8.74
CA PRO A 34 -2.98 9.07 8.29
C PRO A 34 -3.13 9.21 6.77
N ASN A 35 -2.31 10.06 6.13
CA ASN A 35 -2.30 10.20 4.67
C ASN A 35 -1.67 8.97 3.99
N LEU A 36 -0.65 8.38 4.60
CA LEU A 36 0.00 7.15 4.13
C LEU A 36 -0.89 5.91 4.29
N SER A 37 -1.60 5.79 5.42
CA SER A 37 -2.52 4.67 5.66
C SER A 37 -3.63 4.61 4.59
N LYS A 38 -4.19 5.76 4.20
CA LYS A 38 -5.24 5.83 3.17
C LYS A 38 -4.78 5.41 1.77
N HIS A 39 -3.50 5.54 1.45
CA HIS A 39 -2.97 5.10 0.15
C HIS A 39 -2.85 3.57 0.07
N LYS A 40 -2.64 2.88 1.20
CA LYS A 40 -2.64 1.42 1.24
C LYS A 40 -4.04 0.86 0.99
N ASP A 41 -5.03 1.40 1.70
CA ASP A 41 -6.43 0.95 1.59
C ASP A 41 -7.00 1.17 0.17
N GLY A 42 -6.65 2.30 -0.47
CA GLY A 42 -7.09 2.60 -1.84
C GLY A 42 -6.44 1.73 -2.93
N VAL A 43 -5.25 1.17 -2.68
CA VAL A 43 -4.60 0.23 -3.61
C VAL A 43 -5.26 -1.15 -3.52
N ASP A 44 -5.59 -1.60 -2.30
CA ASP A 44 -6.25 -2.88 -2.09
C ASP A 44 -7.66 -2.89 -2.71
N GLN A 45 -8.41 -1.79 -2.59
CA GLN A 45 -9.74 -1.67 -3.21
C GLN A 45 -9.70 -1.68 -4.74
N LYS A 46 -8.81 -0.88 -5.36
CA LYS A 46 -8.66 -0.85 -6.83
C LYS A 46 -8.16 -2.17 -7.40
N GLY A 47 -7.27 -2.86 -6.68
CA GLY A 47 -6.81 -4.19 -7.07
C GLY A 47 -7.94 -5.21 -7.07
N ASN A 48 -8.84 -5.15 -6.09
CA ASN A 48 -9.98 -6.04 -6.01
C ASN A 48 -11.03 -5.79 -7.11
N GLU A 49 -11.34 -4.52 -7.40
CA GLU A 49 -12.24 -4.15 -8.51
C GLU A 49 -11.73 -4.66 -9.86
N ALA A 50 -10.41 -4.59 -10.09
CA ALA A 50 -9.81 -5.12 -11.31
C ALA A 50 -9.97 -6.64 -11.43
N ILE A 51 -9.83 -7.39 -10.32
CA ILE A 51 -10.01 -8.85 -10.31
C ILE A 51 -11.46 -9.22 -10.62
N ILE A 52 -12.43 -8.52 -10.03
CA ILE A 52 -13.86 -8.73 -10.32
C ILE A 52 -14.12 -8.53 -11.81
N LYS A 53 -13.61 -7.44 -12.40
CA LYS A 53 -13.78 -7.14 -13.83
C LYS A 53 -13.17 -8.20 -14.75
N ILE A 54 -12.02 -8.77 -14.38
CA ILE A 54 -11.40 -9.87 -15.12
C ILE A 54 -12.32 -11.09 -15.08
N ILE A 55 -12.83 -11.48 -13.91
CA ILE A 55 -13.73 -12.62 -13.77
C ILE A 55 -15.03 -12.42 -14.55
N GLU A 56 -15.61 -11.21 -14.53
CA GLU A 56 -16.77 -10.86 -15.34
C GLU A 56 -16.49 -11.03 -16.83
N THR A 57 -15.36 -10.50 -17.31
CA THR A 57 -14.96 -10.65 -18.73
C THR A 57 -14.79 -12.11 -19.12
N GLN A 58 -14.16 -12.92 -18.25
CA GLN A 58 -14.00 -14.36 -18.50
C GLN A 58 -15.32 -15.13 -18.45
N THR A 59 -16.25 -14.69 -17.59
CA THR A 59 -17.61 -15.23 -17.52
C THR A 59 -18.38 -14.95 -18.81
N GLU A 60 -18.30 -13.72 -19.32
CA GLU A 60 -18.92 -13.34 -20.59
C GLU A 60 -18.36 -14.16 -21.76
N LEU A 61 -17.04 -14.31 -21.85
CA LEU A 61 -16.39 -15.14 -22.87
C LEU A 61 -16.88 -16.60 -22.80
N TYR A 62 -16.95 -17.17 -21.61
CA TYR A 62 -17.45 -18.53 -21.43
C TYR A 62 -18.92 -18.67 -21.88
N VAL A 63 -19.77 -17.69 -21.53
CA VAL A 63 -21.18 -17.68 -21.97
C VAL A 63 -21.28 -17.59 -23.48
N MET A 64 -20.43 -16.78 -24.13
CA MET A 64 -20.39 -16.68 -25.59
C MET A 64 -19.96 -18.00 -26.25
N GLU A 65 -19.02 -18.72 -25.67
CA GLU A 65 -18.51 -19.98 -26.23
C GLU A 65 -19.43 -21.18 -25.94
N LYS A 66 -19.99 -21.27 -24.73
CA LYS A 66 -20.69 -22.46 -24.25
C LYS A 66 -22.19 -22.27 -24.05
N ASN A 67 -22.72 -21.07 -24.26
CA ASN A 67 -24.13 -20.72 -24.02
C ASN A 67 -24.62 -21.11 -22.62
N GLN A 68 -23.69 -21.15 -21.65
CA GLN A 68 -23.94 -21.55 -20.27
C GLN A 68 -23.28 -20.55 -19.34
N THR A 69 -23.97 -20.13 -18.29
CA THR A 69 -23.36 -19.30 -17.24
C THR A 69 -22.45 -20.17 -16.37
N PRO A 70 -21.13 -19.92 -16.34
CA PRO A 70 -20.20 -20.69 -15.52
C PRO A 70 -20.31 -20.27 -14.05
N THR A 71 -19.94 -21.19 -13.16
CA THR A 71 -19.54 -20.83 -11.79
C THR A 71 -18.07 -20.43 -11.75
N VAL A 72 -17.65 -19.70 -10.72
CA VAL A 72 -16.24 -19.27 -10.60
C VAL A 72 -15.30 -20.47 -10.50
N GLU A 73 -15.74 -21.57 -9.88
CA GLU A 73 -14.99 -22.83 -9.81
C GLU A 73 -14.83 -23.49 -11.18
N GLN A 74 -15.82 -23.36 -12.07
CA GLN A 74 -15.72 -23.83 -13.45
C GLN A 74 -14.72 -22.99 -14.25
N LEU A 75 -14.67 -21.67 -14.03
CA LEU A 75 -13.67 -20.80 -14.66
C LEU A 75 -12.24 -21.19 -14.24
N VAL A 76 -12.01 -21.59 -12.99
CA VAL A 76 -10.70 -22.11 -12.54
C VAL A 76 -10.39 -23.45 -13.19
N LYS A 77 -11.37 -24.37 -13.16
CA LYS A 77 -11.20 -25.74 -13.68
C LYS A 77 -10.92 -25.76 -15.18
N GLU A 78 -11.54 -24.86 -15.93
CA GLU A 78 -11.36 -24.70 -17.37
C GLU A 78 -10.26 -23.69 -17.73
N GLN A 79 -9.46 -23.25 -16.75
CA GLN A 79 -8.29 -22.38 -16.90
C GLN A 79 -8.56 -20.96 -17.46
N TYR A 80 -9.80 -20.48 -17.37
CA TYR A 80 -10.15 -19.10 -17.70
C TYR A 80 -9.59 -18.10 -16.67
N ILE A 81 -9.42 -18.52 -15.42
CA ILE A 81 -8.83 -17.72 -14.34
C ILE A 81 -7.82 -18.55 -13.54
N SER A 82 -6.84 -17.88 -12.92
CA SER A 82 -5.83 -18.54 -12.09
C SER A 82 -6.35 -18.84 -10.68
N GLN A 83 -5.72 -19.80 -10.01
CA GLN A 83 -6.01 -20.13 -8.60
C GLN A 83 -5.80 -18.90 -7.68
N GLU A 84 -4.79 -18.07 -7.96
CA GLU A 84 -4.53 -16.84 -7.21
C GLU A 84 -5.67 -15.81 -7.37
N GLN A 85 -6.23 -15.68 -8.57
CA GLN A 85 -7.37 -14.79 -8.82
C GLN A 85 -8.63 -15.28 -8.11
N TYR A 86 -8.86 -16.60 -8.09
CA TYR A 86 -9.95 -17.21 -7.34
C TYR A 86 -9.83 -16.95 -5.84
N GLU A 87 -8.64 -17.16 -5.26
CA GLU A 87 -8.40 -16.93 -3.83
C GLU A 87 -8.62 -15.47 -3.44
N LYS A 88 -8.14 -14.52 -4.27
CA LYS A 88 -8.36 -13.08 -4.04
C LYS A 88 -9.84 -12.70 -4.15
N TYR A 89 -10.56 -13.24 -5.13
CA TYR A 89 -11.99 -13.01 -5.26
C TYR A 89 -12.77 -13.53 -4.06
N GLN A 90 -12.46 -14.73 -3.57
CA GLN A 90 -13.11 -15.30 -2.38
C GLN A 90 -12.75 -14.55 -1.09
N ALA A 91 -11.51 -14.09 -0.94
CA ALA A 91 -11.09 -13.27 0.19
C ALA A 91 -11.82 -11.91 0.22
N SER A 92 -12.20 -11.38 -0.95
CA SER A 92 -12.89 -10.10 -1.05
C SER A 92 -14.38 -10.13 -0.72
N LYS A 93 -15.01 -11.32 -0.79
CA LYS A 93 -16.43 -11.52 -0.46
C LYS A 93 -16.68 -11.79 1.02
N LYS A 94 -15.63 -11.87 1.84
CA LYS A 94 -15.69 -12.21 3.26
C LYS A 94 -15.67 -10.96 4.13
#